data_AF-A0A2R4C806-F1
#
_entry.id   AF-A0A2R4C806-F1
#
_cell.length_a   1.000
_cell.length_b   1.000
_cell.length_c   1.000
_cell.angle_alpha   90.00
_cell.angle_beta   90.00
_cell.angle_gamma   90.00
#
_symmetry.space_group_name_H-M   'P 1'
#
loop_
_entity.id
_entity.type
_entity.pdbx_description
1 polymer ?
#
loop_
_entity_poly.entity_id
_entity_poly.type
_entity_poly.pdbx_seq_one_letter_code
_entity_poly.pdbx_strand_id
1 'polypeptide(L)'
;MDRNAIATRAAAHEQLRFSELYSEQLRALLDSGTPLALCLQAIEDRGKGMHQCPHCGHERLYRHGYGGGLQRYRCRLCRKTCNALTNTPLAFLRLRGKWLPFLECALRAESVRGAAASVGIHRNTSFRWRKRFGAQQDPAARDE
;
A
#
# COMPACT_ATOMS: atom_id res chain seq x y z
N MET A 1 -49.99 -1.44 1.39
CA MET A 1 -49.47 -1.86 0.08
C MET A 1 -48.09 -1.24 -0.07
N ASP A 2 -47.07 -2.08 0.15
CA ASP A 2 -45.62 -1.77 0.18
C ASP A 2 -45.12 -1.06 -1.09
N ARG A 3 -44.30 0.01 -1.00
CA ARG A 3 -42.83 0.01 -0.84
C ARG A 3 -42.09 -0.91 -1.84
N ASN A 4 -41.54 -0.34 -2.91
CA ASN A 4 -40.28 -0.81 -3.52
C ASN A 4 -39.76 0.25 -4.51
N ALA A 5 -38.77 1.07 -4.15
CA ALA A 5 -37.34 0.72 -4.19
C ALA A 5 -36.87 0.43 -5.62
N ILE A 6 -36.64 1.50 -6.39
CA ILE A 6 -35.77 1.44 -7.56
C ILE A 6 -34.34 1.35 -7.02
N ALA A 7 -33.91 0.12 -6.74
CA ALA A 7 -32.54 -0.19 -6.35
C ALA A 7 -31.61 0.11 -7.54
N THR A 8 -30.84 1.19 -7.42
CA THR A 8 -29.77 1.51 -8.35
C THR A 8 -28.69 0.44 -8.21
N ARG A 9 -28.41 -0.31 -9.28
CA ARG A 9 -27.26 -1.22 -9.39
C ARG A 9 -25.96 -0.42 -9.29
N ALA A 10 -25.46 -0.22 -8.07
CA ALA A 10 -24.09 0.22 -7.84
C ALA A 10 -23.16 -0.97 -8.09
N ALA A 11 -22.29 -0.83 -9.10
CA ALA A 11 -21.25 -1.79 -9.40
C ALA A 11 -20.47 -2.17 -8.13
N ALA A 12 -20.18 -3.47 -7.99
CA ALA A 12 -19.35 -4.03 -6.93
C ALA A 12 -17.98 -3.35 -6.92
N HIS A 13 -17.88 -2.25 -6.20
CA HIS A 13 -16.62 -1.65 -5.81
C HIS A 13 -16.01 -2.58 -4.78
N GLU A 14 -14.89 -3.20 -5.14
CA GLU A 14 -14.00 -3.92 -4.24
C GLU A 14 -13.56 -2.95 -3.13
N GLN A 15 -14.35 -2.90 -2.06
CA GLN A 15 -14.09 -2.06 -0.91
C GLN A 15 -12.89 -2.64 -0.18
N LEU A 16 -11.86 -1.82 0.01
CA LEU A 16 -10.76 -2.18 0.88
C LEU A 16 -11.33 -2.37 2.29
N ARG A 17 -11.35 -3.61 2.78
CA ARG A 17 -11.78 -3.90 4.15
C ARG A 17 -10.65 -3.49 5.10
N PHE A 18 -10.88 -2.43 5.85
CA PHE A 18 -10.02 -2.02 6.95
C PHE A 18 -10.75 -2.25 8.26
N SER A 19 -10.04 -2.72 9.29
CA SER A 19 -10.61 -2.77 10.65
C SER A 19 -10.75 -1.35 11.21
N GLU A 20 -11.65 -1.18 12.18
CA GLU A 20 -11.86 0.09 12.88
C GLU A 20 -10.54 0.59 13.53
N LEU A 21 -9.80 -0.32 14.16
CA LEU A 21 -8.45 -0.10 14.72
C LEU A 21 -7.44 0.44 13.68
N TYR A 22 -7.46 -0.05 12.44
CA TYR A 22 -6.53 0.41 11.41
C TYR A 22 -6.82 1.86 10.97
N SER A 23 -8.11 2.23 11.01
CA SER A 23 -8.57 3.56 10.62
C SER A 23 -8.10 4.63 11.60
N GLU A 24 -8.15 4.33 12.90
CA GLU A 24 -7.66 5.21 13.97
C GLU A 24 -6.14 5.36 13.93
N GLN A 25 -5.42 4.25 13.77
CA GLN A 25 -3.96 4.26 13.63
C GLN A 25 -3.49 5.11 12.44
N LEU A 26 -4.18 5.04 11.30
CA LEU A 26 -3.82 5.82 10.12
C LEU A 26 -4.00 7.33 10.35
N ARG A 27 -5.08 7.74 11.03
CA ARG A 27 -5.34 9.15 11.36
C ARG A 27 -4.29 9.71 12.31
N ALA A 28 -4.01 9.01 13.41
CA ALA A 28 -2.99 9.44 14.38
C ALA A 28 -1.59 9.58 13.74
N LEU A 29 -1.26 8.72 12.77
CA LEU A 29 -0.02 8.84 12.02
C LEU A 29 0.02 10.15 11.23
N LEU A 30 -1.01 10.46 10.44
CA LEU A 30 -1.06 11.68 9.60
C LEU A 30 -0.87 12.98 10.40
N ASP A 31 -1.34 13.03 11.64
CA ASP A 31 -1.18 14.20 12.52
C ASP A 31 0.25 14.38 13.07
N SER A 32 1.08 13.34 13.04
CA SER A 32 2.39 13.29 13.70
C SER A 32 3.60 13.63 12.81
N GLY A 33 3.41 13.84 11.50
CA GLY A 33 4.52 14.13 10.58
C GLY A 33 4.10 14.28 9.12
N THR A 34 5.08 14.46 8.22
CA THR A 34 4.75 14.52 6.79
C THR A 34 4.25 13.16 6.28
N PRO A 35 3.23 13.11 5.41
CA PRO A 35 2.73 11.85 4.86
C PRO A 35 3.81 10.96 4.21
N LEU A 36 4.86 11.56 3.65
CA LEU A 36 5.99 10.81 3.10
C LEU A 36 6.82 10.13 4.18
N ALA A 37 7.21 10.85 5.23
CA ALA A 37 8.04 10.30 6.30
C ALA A 37 7.33 9.13 6.99
N LEU A 38 6.05 9.29 7.31
CA LEU A 38 5.22 8.27 7.93
C LEU A 38 5.06 7.05 7.02
N CYS A 39 4.84 7.27 5.72
CA CYS A 39 4.74 6.18 4.75
C CYS A 39 6.03 5.38 4.67
N LEU A 40 7.18 6.05 4.61
CA LEU A 40 8.48 5.39 4.58
C LEU A 40 8.75 4.60 5.87
N GLN A 41 8.45 5.19 7.02
CA GLN A 41 8.60 4.54 8.33
C GLN A 41 7.76 3.25 8.41
N ALA A 42 6.48 3.32 8.05
CA ALA A 42 5.59 2.16 8.05
C ALA A 42 6.07 1.03 7.11
N ILE A 43 6.65 1.37 5.96
CA ILE A 43 7.24 0.41 5.03
C ILE A 43 8.51 -0.22 5.64
N GLU A 44 9.40 0.59 6.21
CA GLU A 44 10.63 0.10 6.83
C GLU A 44 10.35 -0.78 8.05
N ASP A 45 9.34 -0.46 8.86
CA ASP A 45 8.94 -1.28 10.01
C ASP A 45 8.54 -2.70 9.59
N ARG A 46 7.82 -2.84 8.47
CA ARG A 46 7.56 -4.14 7.85
C ARG A 46 8.84 -4.81 7.35
N GLY A 47 9.77 -4.02 6.81
CA GLY A 47 11.04 -4.48 6.26
C GLY A 47 12.08 -4.94 7.30
N LYS A 48 11.96 -4.52 8.56
CA LYS A 48 12.90 -4.87 9.65
C LYS A 48 13.09 -6.38 9.82
N GLY A 49 12.10 -7.18 9.48
CA GLY A 49 12.16 -8.65 9.53
C GLY A 49 12.79 -9.34 8.31
N MET A 50 13.28 -8.59 7.31
CA MET A 50 13.80 -9.19 6.07
C MET A 50 15.20 -9.80 6.28
N HIS A 51 15.23 -11.10 6.56
CA HIS A 51 16.44 -11.89 6.76
C HIS A 51 16.76 -12.80 5.55
N GLN A 52 15.77 -13.11 4.71
CA GLN A 52 15.94 -13.96 3.52
C GLN A 52 15.77 -13.17 2.23
N CYS A 53 16.54 -13.55 1.21
CA CYS A 53 16.41 -12.99 -0.11
C CYS A 53 15.08 -13.40 -0.76
N PRO A 54 14.22 -12.45 -1.14
CA PRO A 54 12.93 -12.77 -1.78
C PRO A 54 13.07 -13.37 -3.18
N HIS A 55 14.27 -13.38 -3.77
CA HIS A 55 14.52 -13.94 -5.10
C HIS A 55 15.03 -15.38 -5.07
N CYS A 56 15.65 -15.82 -3.97
CA CYS A 56 16.33 -17.12 -3.93
C CYS A 56 16.35 -17.77 -2.53
N GLY A 57 15.65 -17.23 -1.54
CA GLY A 57 15.58 -17.75 -0.17
C GLY A 57 16.83 -17.59 0.69
N HIS A 58 17.97 -17.18 0.12
CA HIS A 58 19.24 -17.15 0.86
C HIS A 58 19.27 -16.09 1.97
N GLU A 59 19.78 -16.47 3.15
CA GLU A 59 19.75 -15.65 4.38
C GLU A 59 20.81 -14.55 4.46
N ARG A 60 21.79 -14.54 3.55
CA ARG A 60 22.86 -13.54 3.58
C ARG A 60 22.50 -12.33 2.72
N LEU A 61 21.75 -11.42 3.33
CA LEU A 61 21.52 -10.07 2.85
C LEU A 61 22.47 -9.08 3.53
N TYR A 62 22.91 -8.06 2.80
CA TYR A 62 23.62 -6.91 3.39
C TYR A 62 22.99 -5.60 2.94
N ARG A 63 23.08 -4.57 3.80
CA ARG A 63 22.62 -3.22 3.49
C ARG A 63 23.41 -2.66 2.30
N HIS A 64 22.69 -2.18 1.30
CA HIS A 64 23.23 -1.69 0.03
C HIS A 64 22.70 -0.29 -0.27
N GLY A 65 22.88 0.62 0.69
CA GLY A 65 22.43 2.00 0.64
C GLY A 65 20.90 2.15 0.66
N TYR A 66 20.42 3.31 0.21
CA TYR A 66 19.00 3.66 0.18
C TYR A 66 18.55 3.95 -1.25
N GLY A 67 17.25 3.80 -1.51
CA GLY A 67 16.63 4.16 -2.78
C GLY A 67 15.16 4.53 -2.60
N GLY A 68 14.77 5.71 -3.07
CA GLY A 68 13.40 6.21 -2.91
C GLY A 68 12.94 6.31 -1.45
N GLY A 69 13.88 6.57 -0.53
CA GLY A 69 13.65 6.69 0.91
C GLY A 69 13.66 5.36 1.68
N LEU A 70 13.90 4.23 1.02
CA LEU A 70 13.87 2.90 1.63
C LEU A 70 15.25 2.25 1.67
N GLN A 71 15.53 1.46 2.70
CA GLN A 71 16.72 0.64 2.82
C GLN A 71 16.73 -0.41 1.70
N ARG A 72 17.82 -0.44 0.95
CA ARG A 72 18.09 -1.47 -0.04
C ARG A 72 18.97 -2.54 0.55
N TYR A 73 18.72 -3.77 0.15
CA TYR A 73 19.51 -4.94 0.50
C TYR A 73 20.00 -5.60 -0.76
N ARG A 74 21.16 -6.27 -0.68
CA ARG A 74 21.69 -7.08 -1.76
C ARG A 74 22.02 -8.47 -1.25
N CYS A 75 21.58 -9.48 -2.00
CA CYS A 75 21.90 -10.87 -1.69
C CYS A 75 23.36 -11.18 -2.02
N ARG A 76 24.04 -11.91 -1.14
CA ARG A 76 25.41 -12.37 -1.40
C ARG A 76 25.47 -13.52 -2.42
N LEU A 77 24.42 -14.33 -2.51
CA LEU A 77 24.34 -15.47 -3.44
C LEU A 77 23.90 -15.04 -4.85
N CYS A 78 22.63 -14.66 -5.02
CA CYS A 78 22.10 -14.34 -6.36
C CYS A 78 22.42 -12.90 -6.83
N ARG A 79 23.07 -12.09 -5.99
CA ARG A 79 23.52 -10.72 -6.29
C ARG A 79 22.41 -9.71 -6.66
N LYS A 80 21.14 -10.11 -6.61
CA LYS A 80 19.98 -9.24 -6.84
C LYS A 80 19.75 -8.31 -5.65
N THR A 81 19.18 -7.13 -5.92
CA THR A 81 18.77 -6.18 -4.89
C THR A 81 17.30 -6.30 -4.55
N CYS A 82 16.96 -6.05 -3.29
CA CYS A 82 15.61 -6.05 -2.77
C CYS A 82 15.45 -4.95 -1.71
N ASN A 83 14.21 -4.69 -1.31
CA ASN A 83 13.82 -3.79 -0.23
C ASN A 83 12.50 -4.31 0.37
N ALA A 84 11.98 -3.61 1.38
CA ALA A 84 10.74 -3.97 2.07
C ALA A 84 9.49 -4.12 1.19
N LEU A 85 9.50 -3.58 -0.04
CA LEU A 85 8.39 -3.69 -1.00
C LEU A 85 8.62 -4.76 -2.07
N THR A 86 9.77 -5.45 -2.08
CA THR A 86 10.06 -6.50 -3.06
C THR A 86 9.07 -7.65 -2.88
N ASN A 87 8.58 -8.21 -4.00
CA ASN A 87 7.51 -9.22 -4.04
C ASN A 87 6.21 -8.81 -3.33
N THR A 88 5.94 -7.51 -3.22
CA THR A 88 4.62 -7.03 -2.77
C THR A 88 3.86 -6.42 -3.94
N PRO A 89 2.50 -6.44 -3.94
CA PRO A 89 1.68 -5.67 -4.86
C PRO A 89 2.03 -4.17 -4.93
N LEU A 90 2.65 -3.62 -3.87
CA LEU A 90 3.05 -2.22 -3.78
C LEU A 90 4.42 -1.93 -4.43
N ALA A 91 5.11 -2.96 -4.93
CA ALA A 91 6.38 -2.80 -5.65
C ALA A 91 6.23 -1.81 -6.82
N PHE A 92 7.23 -0.95 -6.99
CA PHE A 92 7.34 0.06 -8.06
C PHE A 92 6.24 1.14 -8.08
N LEU A 93 5.32 1.17 -7.11
CA LEU A 93 4.43 2.31 -6.98
C LEU A 93 5.24 3.57 -6.63
N ARG A 94 4.89 4.68 -7.29
CA ARG A 94 5.51 6.00 -7.13
C ARG A 94 4.65 6.88 -6.21
N LEU A 95 5.11 8.10 -5.94
CA LEU A 95 4.37 9.13 -5.15
C LEU A 95 4.00 8.66 -3.74
N ARG A 96 4.96 8.07 -3.02
CA ARG A 96 4.75 7.52 -1.66
C ARG A 96 4.13 8.54 -0.68
N GLY A 97 4.50 9.81 -0.78
CA GLY A 97 3.90 10.87 0.04
C GLY A 97 2.40 11.10 -0.18
N LYS A 98 1.82 10.52 -1.23
CA LYS A 98 0.37 10.59 -1.51
C LYS A 98 -0.36 9.30 -1.12
N TRP A 99 0.34 8.27 -0.65
CA TRP A 99 -0.29 6.97 -0.34
C TRP A 99 -1.17 7.05 0.89
N LEU A 100 -0.70 7.66 2.00
CA LEU A 100 -1.51 7.76 3.22
C LEU A 100 -2.78 8.62 3.01
N PRO A 101 -2.72 9.81 2.36
CA PRO A 101 -3.93 10.56 2.02
C PRO A 101 -4.88 9.76 1.13
N PHE A 102 -4.35 9.00 0.15
CA PHE A 102 -5.18 8.14 -0.68
C PHE A 102 -5.86 7.01 0.10
N LEU A 103 -5.15 6.39 1.04
CA LEU A 103 -5.71 5.37 1.92
C LEU A 103 -6.77 5.96 2.85
N GLU A 104 -6.61 7.20 3.31
CA GLU A 104 -7.64 7.91 4.07
C GLU A 104 -8.92 8.14 3.24
N CYS A 105 -8.81 8.61 1.99
CA CYS A 105 -9.97 8.71 1.10
C CYS A 105 -10.62 7.34 0.88
N ALA A 106 -9.79 6.29 0.79
CA ALA A 106 -10.27 4.92 0.66
C ALA A 106 -11.05 4.44 1.89
N LEU A 107 -10.62 4.78 3.10
CA LEU A 107 -11.31 4.50 4.36
C LEU A 107 -12.65 5.23 4.46
N ARG A 108 -12.73 6.45 3.93
CA ARG A 108 -13.96 7.25 3.83
C ARG A 108 -14.94 6.74 2.76
N ALA A 109 -14.67 5.56 2.18
CA ALA A 109 -15.42 4.96 1.09
C ALA A 109 -15.56 5.87 -0.15
N GLU A 110 -14.62 6.79 -0.38
CA GLU A 110 -14.66 7.65 -1.55
C GLU A 110 -14.49 6.83 -2.84
N SER A 111 -15.21 7.24 -3.88
CA SER A 111 -15.03 6.66 -5.21
C SER A 111 -13.60 6.87 -5.71
N VAL A 112 -13.16 6.02 -6.65
CA VAL A 112 -11.84 6.15 -7.30
C VAL A 112 -11.62 7.56 -7.87
N ARG A 113 -12.68 8.17 -8.43
CA ARG A 113 -12.63 9.53 -8.97
C ARG A 113 -12.57 10.59 -7.87
N GLY A 114 -13.33 10.41 -6.78
CA GLY A 114 -13.29 11.28 -5.60
C GLY A 114 -11.88 11.31 -4.99
N ALA A 115 -11.35 10.15 -4.64
CA ALA A 115 -9.99 10.04 -4.08
C ALA A 115 -8.91 10.60 -5.02
N ALA A 116 -9.08 10.47 -6.35
CA ALA A 116 -8.15 11.04 -7.32
C ALA A 116 -8.14 12.58 -7.25
N ALA A 117 -9.31 13.20 -7.15
CA ALA A 117 -9.46 14.64 -7.00
C ALA A 117 -8.90 15.12 -5.65
N SER A 118 -9.31 14.48 -4.54
CA SER A 118 -8.90 14.82 -3.18
C SER A 118 -7.37 14.79 -2.99
N VAL A 119 -6.69 13.80 -3.58
CA VAL A 119 -5.23 13.61 -3.45
C VAL A 119 -4.44 14.33 -4.56
N GLY A 120 -5.12 14.83 -5.59
CA GLY A 120 -4.50 15.45 -6.77
C GLY A 120 -3.66 14.45 -7.57
N ILE A 121 -4.24 13.31 -7.95
CA ILE A 121 -3.62 12.29 -8.82
C ILE A 121 -4.53 11.96 -10.01
N HIS A 122 -3.95 11.43 -11.08
CA HIS A 122 -4.74 11.00 -12.23
C HIS A 122 -5.66 9.81 -11.87
N ARG A 123 -6.88 9.78 -12.43
CA ARG A 123 -7.88 8.71 -12.17
C ARG A 123 -7.34 7.29 -12.38
N ASN A 124 -6.52 7.08 -13.41
CA ASN A 124 -5.93 5.75 -13.68
C ASN A 124 -4.90 5.36 -12.61
N THR A 125 -4.18 6.34 -12.04
CA THR A 125 -3.27 6.12 -10.91
C THR A 125 -4.07 5.69 -9.69
N SER A 126 -5.15 6.43 -9.37
CA SER A 126 -6.07 6.10 -8.27
C SER A 126 -6.67 4.69 -8.43
N PHE A 127 -7.14 4.34 -9.62
CA PHE A 127 -7.67 3.00 -9.92
C PHE A 127 -6.62 1.91 -9.72
N ARG A 128 -5.41 2.10 -10.28
CA ARG A 128 -4.28 1.16 -10.11
C ARG A 128 -3.90 0.99 -8.65
N TRP A 129 -3.89 2.08 -7.88
CA TRP A 129 -3.58 2.05 -6.45
C TRP A 129 -4.63 1.28 -5.67
N ARG A 130 -5.93 1.53 -5.91
CA ARG A 130 -7.02 0.80 -5.24
C ARG A 130 -6.84 -0.71 -5.37
N LYS A 131 -6.62 -1.20 -6.59
CA LYS A 131 -6.39 -2.63 -6.86
C LYS A 131 -5.17 -3.16 -6.11
N ARG A 132 -4.04 -2.45 -6.15
CA ARG A 132 -2.79 -2.92 -5.54
C ARG A 132 -2.78 -2.86 -4.02
N PHE A 133 -3.43 -1.87 -3.43
CA PHE A 133 -3.65 -1.83 -1.99
C PHE A 133 -4.61 -2.93 -1.54
N GLY A 134 -5.64 -3.25 -2.31
CA GLY A 134 -6.52 -4.40 -2.05
C GLY A 134 -5.76 -5.72 -2.04
N ALA A 135 -5.00 -5.99 -3.09
CA ALA A 135 -4.17 -7.20 -3.17
C ALA A 135 -3.14 -7.32 -2.03
N GLN A 136 -2.67 -6.22 -1.46
CA GLN A 136 -1.74 -6.26 -0.32
C GLN A 136 -2.42 -6.73 0.98
N GLN A 137 -3.71 -6.47 1.12
CA GLN A 137 -4.49 -6.81 2.31
C GLN A 137 -4.97 -8.26 2.30
N ASP A 138 -5.17 -8.84 1.12
CA ASP A 138 -5.56 -10.24 0.97
C ASP A 138 -4.39 -11.18 1.31
N PRO A 139 -4.49 -12.02 2.36
CA PRO A 139 -3.45 -13.00 2.66
C PRO A 139 -3.33 -14.09 1.59
N ALA A 140 -4.40 -14.39 0.83
CA ALA A 140 -4.38 -15.42 -0.22
C ALA A 140 -3.64 -14.98 -1.49
N ALA A 141 -3.45 -13.68 -1.70
CA ALA A 141 -2.77 -13.12 -2.87
C ALA A 141 -1.23 -13.01 -2.72
N ARG A 142 -0.66 -13.59 -1.65
CA ARG A 142 0.78 -13.48 -1.31
C ARG A 142 1.62 -14.65 -1.79
N ASP A 143 0.98 -15.72 -2.29
CA ASP A 143 1.60 -17.02 -2.60
C ASP A 143 1.52 -17.43 -4.10
N GLU A 144 1.32 -16.47 -5.03
CA GLU A 144 1.45 -16.67 -6.50
C GLU A 144 2.57 -15.81 -7.10
#